data_AF-A0A8X6HBW3-F1
#
_entry.id   AF-A0A8X6HBW3-F1
#
_cell.length_a   1.000
_cell.length_b   1.000
_cell.length_c   1.000
_cell.angle_alpha   90.00
_cell.angle_beta   90.00
_cell.angle_gamma   90.00
#
_symmetry.space_group_name_H-M   'P 1'
#
loop_
_entity.id
_entity.type
_entity.pdbx_description
1 polymer ?
#
loop_
_entity_poly.entity_id
_entity_poly.type
_entity_poly.pdbx_seq_one_letter_code
_entity_poly.pdbx_strand_id
1 'polypeptide(L)' 'MKTLHGAPGNTSRTCWRRVLSTRWLGDDAIIARRPWKTSPPTLGGLQFGDRPICSEFPIIGKMKNKNARYI' A
#
# COMPACT_ATOMS: atom_id res chain seq x y z
N MET A 1 0.64 0.67 -9.14
CA MET A 1 0.27 2.07 -9.42
C MET A 1 0.47 2.31 -10.90
N LYS A 2 -0.58 2.69 -11.63
CA LYS A 2 -0.51 2.96 -13.07
C LYS A 2 -0.43 4.46 -13.40
N THR A 3 -0.64 5.32 -12.40
CA THR A 3 -0.64 6.77 -12.55
C THR A 3 0.78 7.33 -12.47
N LEU A 4 1.22 7.97 -13.55
CA LEU A 4 2.42 8.82 -13.52
C LEU A 4 2.15 10.00 -12.60
N HIS A 5 3.11 10.31 -11.74
CA HIS A 5 3.00 11.38 -10.75
C HIS A 5 4.38 11.97 -10.45
N GLY A 6 4.39 13.18 -9.91
CA GLY A 6 5.60 13.89 -9.47
C GLY A 6 5.23 14.98 -8.46
N ALA A 7 6.23 15.60 -7.85
CA ALA A 7 6.03 16.73 -6.96
C ALA A 7 7.07 17.81 -7.24
N PRO A 8 6.68 19.09 -7.35
CA PRO A 8 7.63 20.18 -7.51
C PRO A 8 8.47 20.39 -6.23
N GLY A 9 9.64 21.01 -6.40
CA GLY A 9 10.51 21.41 -5.30
C GLY A 9 9.84 22.43 -4.37
N ASN A 10 10.12 22.34 -3.07
CA ASN A 10 9.69 23.36 -2.10
C ASN A 10 10.77 24.46 -2.00
N THR A 11 10.48 25.65 -2.52
CA THR A 11 11.43 26.79 -2.50
C THR A 11 11.37 27.60 -1.21
N SER A 12 10.39 27.35 -0.33
CA SER A 12 10.29 28.05 0.94
C SER A 12 11.44 27.66 1.87
N ARG A 13 12.12 28.68 2.41
CA ARG A 13 13.20 28.50 3.41
C ARG A 13 12.67 28.39 4.84
N THR A 14 11.39 28.69 5.06
CA THR A 14 10.78 28.81 6.40
C THR A 14 9.54 27.93 6.59
N CYS A 15 8.93 27.42 5.52
CA CYS A 15 7.73 26.59 5.59
C CYS A 15 7.99 25.19 5.00
N TRP A 16 7.65 24.15 5.76
CA TRP A 16 7.85 22.75 5.37
C TRP A 16 6.58 22.13 4.79
N ARG A 17 6.73 21.42 3.66
CA ARG A 17 5.65 20.61 3.09
C ARG A 17 5.61 19.24 3.78
N ARG A 18 4.61 19.02 4.62
CA ARG A 18 4.31 17.73 5.24
C ARG A 18 3.20 17.02 4.48
N VAL A 19 3.35 15.71 4.26
CA VAL A 19 2.37 14.89 3.54
C VAL A 19 2.21 13.54 4.22
N LEU A 20 0.99 13.00 4.17
CA LEU A 20 0.68 11.61 4.52
C LEU A 20 0.28 10.89 3.23
N SER A 21 0.99 9.82 2.90
CA SER A 21 0.63 8.94 1.78
C SER A 21 0.23 7.58 2.33
N THR A 22 -0.99 7.14 2.04
CA THR A 22 -1.46 5.80 2.37
C THR A 22 -1.64 4.97 1.11
N ARG A 23 -1.54 3.65 1.24
CA ARG A 23 -1.75 2.69 0.14
C ARG A 23 -2.70 1.62 0.63
N TRP A 24 -3.71 1.36 -0.18
CA TRP A 24 -4.80 0.44 0.13
C TRP A 24 -4.76 -0.65 -0.93
N LEU A 25 -5.03 -1.89 -0.52
CA LEU A 25 -4.99 -3.07 -1.37
C LEU A 25 -6.39 -3.69 -1.41
N GLY A 26 -6.73 -4.35 -2.52
CA GLY A 26 -7.96 -5.11 -2.65
C GLY A 26 -7.92 -6.41 -1.85
N ASP A 27 -9.10 -7.00 -1.62
CA ASP A 27 -9.27 -8.27 -0.89
C ASP A 27 -8.61 -9.48 -1.57
N ASP A 28 -8.25 -9.33 -2.85
CA ASP A 28 -7.58 -10.30 -3.71
C ASP A 28 -6.05 -10.11 -3.77
N ALA A 29 -5.49 -9.17 -3.01
CA ALA A 29 -4.06 -8.93 -2.98
C ALA A 29 -3.29 -10.13 -2.40
N ILE A 30 -2.09 -10.36 -2.94
CA ILE A 30 -1.15 -11.38 -2.48
C ILE A 30 0.26 -10.82 -2.32
N ILE A 31 1.03 -11.41 -1.41
CA ILE A 31 2.47 -11.17 -1.27
C ILE A 31 3.17 -11.75 -2.49
N ALA A 32 3.63 -10.88 -3.37
CA ALA A 32 4.17 -11.29 -4.65
C ALA A 32 5.70 -11.16 -4.67
N ARG A 33 6.37 -12.12 -5.30
CA ARG A 33 7.82 -12.09 -5.50
C ARG A 33 8.21 -10.87 -6.35
N ARG A 34 9.29 -10.20 -5.98
CA ARG A 34 9.87 -9.08 -6.72
C ARG A 34 11.35 -9.35 -6.95
N PRO A 35 11.90 -9.02 -8.13
CA PRO A 35 13.33 -9.19 -8.40
C PRO A 35 14.20 -8.14 -7.69
N TRP A 36 13.60 -7.19 -6.98
CA TRP A 36 14.27 -6.16 -6.18
C TRP A 36 13.83 -6.20 -4.72
N LYS A 37 14.66 -5.63 -3.83
CA LYS A 37 14.33 -5.47 -2.41
C LYS A 37 13.17 -4.48 -2.22
N THR A 38 12.14 -4.89 -1.49
CA THR A 38 10.98 -4.04 -1.18
C THR A 38 11.21 -3.21 0.09
N SER A 39 10.49 -2.09 0.23
CA SER A 39 10.43 -1.29 1.45
C SER A 39 9.00 -1.27 1.99
N PRO A 40 8.77 -1.60 3.27
CA PRO A 40 9.77 -2.11 4.20
C PRO A 40 10.25 -3.52 3.77
N PRO A 41 11.50 -3.92 4.09
CA PRO A 41 12.06 -5.20 3.68
C PRO A 41 11.62 -6.34 4.62
N THR A 42 10.36 -6.34 5.03
CA THR A 42 9.73 -7.37 5.86
C THR A 42 8.37 -7.72 5.29
N LEU A 43 7.99 -9.00 5.46
CA LEU A 43 6.69 -9.52 5.06
C LEU A 43 5.75 -9.73 6.27
N GLY A 44 6.16 -9.37 7.49
CA GLY A 44 5.33 -9.57 8.69
C GLY A 44 5.04 -11.05 8.98
N GLY A 45 6.00 -11.95 8.70
CA GLY A 45 5.84 -13.40 8.86
C GLY A 45 5.16 -14.11 7.69
N LEU A 46 4.72 -13.38 6.67
CA LEU A 46 4.04 -13.93 5.49
C LEU A 46 5.02 -14.47 4.43
N GLN A 47 4.56 -15.45 3.66
CA GLN A 47 5.27 -16.05 2.53
C GLN A 47 4.74 -15.53 1.18
N PHE A 48 5.48 -15.76 0.10
CA PHE A 48 4.98 -15.45 -1.24
C PHE A 48 3.75 -16.30 -1.57
N GLY A 49 2.68 -15.65 -2.03
CA GLY A 49 1.38 -16.26 -2.29
C GLY A 49 0.34 -16.02 -1.19
N ASP A 50 0.78 -15.68 0.03
CA ASP A 50 -0.14 -15.38 1.12
C ASP A 50 -0.89 -14.08 0.89
N ARG A 51 -2.09 -13.97 1.49
CA ARG A 51 -2.78 -12.68 1.59
C ARG A 51 -2.05 -11.78 2.59
N PRO A 52 -1.92 -10.46 2.32
CA PRO A 52 -1.27 -9.52 3.21
C PRO A 52 -2.15 -9.18 4.42
N ILE A 53 -2.39 -10.14 5.31
CA ILE A 53 -3.20 -9.98 6.52
C ILE A 53 -2.34 -10.37 7.72
N CYS A 54 -1.80 -9.36 8.40
CA CYS A 54 -1.05 -9.50 9.65
C CYS A 54 -1.09 -8.17 10.42
N SER A 55 -0.40 -8.09 11.56
CA SER A 55 -0.28 -6.84 12.35
C SER A 55 0.25 -5.65 11.54
N GLU A 56 1.14 -5.90 10.59
CA GLU A 56 1.78 -4.90 9.73
C GLU A 56 0.92 -4.52 8.53
N PHE A 57 -0.03 -5.39 8.15
CA PHE A 57 -1.00 -5.16 7.07
C PHE A 57 -2.43 -5.34 7.61
N PRO A 58 -2.92 -4.38 8.42
CA PRO A 58 -4.21 -4.51 9.08
C PRO A 58 -5.37 -4.34 8.11
N ILE A 59 -6.49 -5.02 8.42
CA ILE A 59 -7.76 -4.84 7.72
C ILE A 59 -8.40 -3.55 8.22
N ILE A 60 -8.52 -2.55 7.33
CA ILE A 60 -9.13 -1.25 7.67
C ILE A 60 -10.67 -1.29 7.57
N GLY A 61 -11.23 -2.21 6.79
CA GLY A 61 -12.66 -2.41 6.67
C GLY A 61 -13.01 -3.75 6.03
N LYS A 62 -14.22 -4.25 6.32
CA LYS A 62 -14.76 -5.45 5.68
C LYS A 62 -16.06 -5.08 4.98
N MET A 63 -16.19 -5.48 3.73
CA MET A 63 -17.47 -5.36 3.04
C MET A 63 -18.47 -6.33 3.64
N LYS A 64 -19.67 -5.83 3.97
CA LYS A 64 -20.77 -6.65 4.48
C LYS A 64 -21.40 -7.54 3.39
N ASN A 65 -21.14 -7.26 2.11
CA ASN A 65 -21.76 -7.97 1.00
C ASN A 65 -20.72 -8.33 -0.08
N LYS A 66 -20.50 -9.62 -0.32
CA LYS A 66 -19.46 -10.13 -1.26
C LYS A 66 -19.79 -9.94 -2.74
N ASN A 67 -21.02 -9.51 -3.06
CA ASN A 67 -21.52 -9.38 -4.44
C ASN A 67 -21.40 -7.96 -5.03
N ALA A 68 -20.95 -6.98 -4.25
CA ALA A 68 -20.73 -5.63 -4.77
C ALA A 68 -19.40 -5.60 -5.53
N ARG A 69 -19.48 -5.57 -6.87
CA ARG A 69 -18.33 -5.35 -7.76
C ARG A 69 -18.06 -3.85 -7.84
N TYR A 70 -16.82 -3.44 -7.62
CA TYR A 70 -16.36 -2.10 -7.98
C TYR A 70 -15.79 -2.16 -9.40
N ILE A 71 -16.30 -1.30 -10.28
CA ILE A 71 -15.83 -1.06 -11.65
C ILE A 71 -14.48 -0.35 -11.67
#